data_AF-A0A1Q3MLT3-F1
#
_entry.id   AF-A0A1Q3MLT3-F1
#
_cell.length_a   1.000
_cell.length_b   1.000
_cell.length_c   1.000
_cell.angle_alpha   90.00
_cell.angle_beta   90.00
_cell.angle_gamma   90.00
#
_symmetry.space_group_name_H-M   'P 1'
#
loop_
_entity.id
_entity.type
_entity.pdbx_description
1 polymer ?
#
loop_
_entity_poly.entity_id
_entity_poly.type
_entity_poly.pdbx_seq_one_letter_code
_entity_poly.pdbx_strand_id
1 'polypeptide(L)'
;MSLDRPLSTLEMTALGIILKSAPCNAHAVLINFANSKTSAYRSGAGSIYPLLKRLTDASYLSLENKKYSLTESGLQAIREWILPPFGPNDISTNLDVLRSRVYFLKLLTPPEIKAFLDESRSNLQALLQDCQEITASYQTSGDRFSELAMLGAVRETEARIAWIEEIAQALS
;
A
#
# COMPACT_ATOMS: atom_id res chain seq x y z
N MET A 1 -13.36 -10.11 -23.62
CA MET A 1 -12.58 -9.15 -24.43
C MET A 1 -11.17 -9.13 -23.85
N SER A 2 -10.12 -9.25 -24.67
CA SER A 2 -8.73 -9.15 -24.16
C SER A 2 -8.49 -7.72 -23.66
N LEU A 3 -7.76 -7.58 -22.55
CA LEU A 3 -7.39 -6.26 -22.03
C LEU A 3 -6.37 -5.58 -22.96
N ASP A 4 -6.56 -4.28 -23.22
CA ASP A 4 -5.60 -3.46 -24.00
C ASP A 4 -4.25 -3.25 -23.29
N ARG A 5 -4.19 -3.54 -21.99
CA ARG A 5 -2.97 -3.52 -21.18
C ARG A 5 -3.05 -4.52 -20.02
N PRO A 6 -1.92 -5.00 -19.49
CA PRO A 6 -1.89 -5.79 -18.26
C PRO A 6 -2.59 -5.09 -17.09
N LEU A 7 -3.09 -5.88 -16.14
CA LEU A 7 -3.64 -5.36 -14.89
C LEU A 7 -2.54 -4.62 -14.12
N SER A 8 -2.86 -3.43 -13.61
CA SER A 8 -1.94 -2.67 -12.77
C SER A 8 -1.90 -3.23 -11.34
N THR A 9 -0.89 -2.85 -10.55
CA THR A 9 -0.83 -3.20 -9.13
C THR A 9 -2.11 -2.80 -8.39
N LEU A 10 -2.67 -1.62 -8.68
CA LEU A 10 -3.92 -1.16 -8.07
C LEU A 10 -5.10 -2.10 -8.41
N GLU A 11 -5.16 -2.61 -9.65
CA GLU A 11 -6.16 -3.57 -10.09
C GLU A 11 -6.01 -4.91 -9.39
N MET A 12 -4.77 -5.40 -9.26
CA MET A 12 -4.47 -6.62 -8.52
C MET A 12 -4.79 -6.48 -7.03
N THR A 13 -4.50 -5.33 -6.42
CA THR A 13 -4.87 -5.04 -5.03
C THR A 13 -6.40 -5.02 -4.86
N ALA A 14 -7.15 -4.45 -5.82
CA ALA A 14 -8.60 -4.45 -5.75
C ALA A 14 -9.19 -5.87 -5.82
N LEU A 15 -8.66 -6.72 -6.72
CA LEU A 15 -9.03 -8.13 -6.76
C LEU A 15 -8.70 -8.83 -5.42
N GLY A 16 -7.54 -8.56 -4.83
CA GLY A 16 -7.17 -9.10 -3.51
C GLY A 16 -8.11 -8.67 -2.38
N ILE A 17 -8.51 -7.40 -2.35
CA ILE A 17 -9.49 -6.89 -1.36
C ILE A 17 -10.83 -7.59 -1.54
N ILE A 18 -11.31 -7.72 -2.78
CA ILE A 18 -12.58 -8.41 -3.05
C ILE A 18 -12.46 -9.89 -2.68
N LEU A 19 -11.36 -10.56 -2.98
CA LEU A 19 -11.14 -11.96 -2.57
C LEU A 19 -11.29 -12.14 -1.04
N LYS A 20 -10.79 -11.19 -0.25
CA LYS A 20 -10.90 -11.24 1.22
C LYS A 20 -12.30 -10.93 1.76
N SER A 21 -13.09 -10.14 1.04
CA SER A 21 -14.35 -9.58 1.53
C SER A 21 -15.58 -10.02 0.73
N ALA A 22 -15.42 -10.87 -0.28
CA ALA A 22 -16.50 -11.28 -1.18
C ALA A 22 -17.59 -12.08 -0.45
N PRO A 23 -18.87 -11.88 -0.84
CA PRO A 23 -19.35 -10.88 -1.79
C PRO A 23 -19.44 -9.48 -1.15
N CYS A 24 -18.86 -8.44 -1.78
CA CYS A 24 -18.81 -7.07 -1.23
C CYS A 24 -19.30 -6.00 -2.21
N ASN A 25 -19.85 -4.90 -1.71
CA ASN A 25 -20.23 -3.76 -2.57
C ASN A 25 -19.02 -2.85 -2.88
N ALA A 26 -19.17 -1.94 -3.84
CA ALA A 26 -18.11 -0.99 -4.22
C ALA A 26 -17.65 -0.10 -3.06
N HIS A 27 -18.56 0.24 -2.15
CA HIS A 27 -18.25 1.07 -0.98
C HIS A 27 -17.27 0.37 -0.03
N ALA A 28 -17.41 -0.94 0.18
CA ALA A 28 -16.47 -1.72 0.97
C ALA A 28 -15.06 -1.71 0.37
N VAL A 29 -14.95 -1.83 -0.96
CA VAL A 29 -13.66 -1.73 -1.67
C VAL A 29 -13.07 -0.32 -1.52
N LEU A 30 -13.90 0.72 -1.70
CA LEU A 30 -13.48 2.11 -1.57
C LEU A 30 -12.94 2.43 -0.17
N ILE A 31 -13.59 1.96 0.90
CA ILE A 31 -13.15 2.19 2.27
C ILE A 31 -11.77 1.58 2.52
N ASN A 32 -11.50 0.37 2.00
CA ASN A 32 -10.19 -0.27 2.14
C ASN A 32 -9.08 0.59 1.53
N PHE A 33 -9.28 1.12 0.32
CA PHE A 33 -8.31 2.00 -0.32
C PHE A 33 -8.20 3.37 0.35
N ALA A 34 -9.31 3.98 0.74
CA ALA A 34 -9.33 5.29 1.40
C ALA A 34 -8.60 5.27 2.76
N ASN A 35 -8.71 4.17 3.49
CA ASN A 35 -8.09 3.99 4.80
C ASN A 35 -6.64 3.49 4.73
N SER A 36 -6.09 3.23 3.54
CA SER A 36 -4.71 2.76 3.40
C SER A 36 -3.71 3.79 3.92
N LYS A 37 -2.80 3.32 4.78
CA LYS A 37 -1.68 4.13 5.31
C LYS A 37 -0.54 4.28 4.29
N THR A 38 -0.47 3.40 3.30
CA THR A 38 0.46 3.51 2.19
C THR A 38 -0.12 4.45 1.13
N SER A 39 0.51 5.61 0.95
CA SER A 39 0.05 6.65 0.01
C SER A 39 -0.14 6.14 -1.42
N ALA A 40 0.74 5.25 -1.90
CA ALA A 40 0.65 4.67 -3.25
C ALA A 40 -0.62 3.82 -3.46
N TYR A 41 -1.19 3.26 -2.39
CA TYR A 41 -2.44 2.50 -2.42
C TYR A 41 -3.64 3.35 -2.01
N ARG A 42 -3.45 4.60 -1.55
CA ARG A 42 -4.58 5.46 -1.22
C ARG A 42 -5.26 5.92 -2.51
N SER A 43 -6.49 5.48 -2.72
CA SER A 43 -7.28 5.76 -3.91
C SER A 43 -8.71 6.13 -3.57
N GLY A 44 -9.25 7.12 -4.27
CA GLY A 44 -10.60 7.63 -4.08
C GLY A 44 -11.60 7.12 -5.11
N ALA A 45 -12.86 7.58 -5.00
CA ALA A 45 -13.94 7.18 -5.89
C ALA A 45 -13.61 7.35 -7.39
N GLY A 46 -12.85 8.41 -7.73
CA GLY A 46 -12.46 8.71 -9.11
C GLY A 46 -11.57 7.65 -9.78
N SER A 47 -10.87 6.82 -9.02
CA SER A 47 -10.08 5.70 -9.55
C SER A 47 -10.73 4.34 -9.33
N ILE A 48 -11.44 4.14 -8.21
CA ILE A 48 -11.97 2.83 -7.83
C ILE A 48 -13.18 2.41 -8.69
N TYR A 49 -14.14 3.30 -8.95
CA TYR A 49 -15.32 2.91 -9.74
C TYR A 49 -14.99 2.56 -11.20
N PRO A 50 -14.19 3.36 -11.93
CA PRO A 50 -13.77 2.99 -13.29
C PRO A 50 -13.00 1.67 -13.34
N LEU A 51 -12.16 1.43 -12.32
CA LEU A 51 -11.40 0.20 -12.18
C LEU A 51 -12.30 -1.02 -11.98
N LEU A 52 -13.27 -0.95 -11.05
CA LEU A 52 -14.22 -2.05 -10.82
C LEU A 52 -15.02 -2.36 -12.09
N LYS A 53 -15.45 -1.31 -12.81
CA LYS A 53 -16.14 -1.48 -14.10
C LYS A 53 -15.26 -2.23 -15.10
N ARG A 54 -13.99 -1.82 -15.26
CA ARG A 54 -13.05 -2.47 -16.18
C ARG A 54 -12.82 -3.94 -15.83
N LEU A 55 -12.65 -4.25 -14.54
CA LEU A 55 -12.45 -5.63 -14.08
C LEU A 55 -13.69 -6.51 -14.33
N THR A 56 -14.90 -5.96 -14.20
CA THR A 56 -16.14 -6.65 -14.55
C THR A 56 -16.29 -6.83 -16.06
N ASP A 57 -16.04 -5.78 -16.85
CA ASP A 57 -16.12 -5.83 -18.32
C ASP A 57 -15.13 -6.87 -18.91
N ALA A 58 -13.96 -7.02 -18.29
CA ALA A 58 -12.96 -8.04 -18.63
C ALA A 58 -13.17 -9.39 -17.94
N SER A 59 -14.31 -9.57 -17.27
CA SER A 59 -14.75 -10.82 -16.65
C SER A 59 -13.86 -11.35 -15.51
N TYR A 60 -13.03 -10.51 -14.88
CA TYR A 60 -12.29 -10.87 -13.66
C TYR A 60 -13.17 -10.80 -12.40
N LEU A 61 -14.27 -10.02 -12.47
CA LEU A 61 -15.26 -9.89 -11.42
C LEU A 61 -16.66 -10.20 -11.96
N SER A 62 -17.48 -10.88 -11.15
CA SER A 62 -18.93 -10.92 -11.33
C SER A 62 -19.58 -9.81 -10.50
N LEU A 63 -20.73 -9.31 -10.97
CA LEU A 63 -21.51 -8.29 -10.28
C LEU A 63 -22.98 -8.75 -10.18
N GLU A 64 -23.40 -9.15 -8.99
CA GLU A 64 -24.77 -9.61 -8.71
C GLU A 64 -25.35 -8.81 -7.56
N ASN A 65 -26.55 -8.24 -7.74
CA ASN A 65 -27.21 -7.43 -6.71
C ASN A 65 -26.30 -6.34 -6.09
N LYS A 66 -25.50 -5.68 -6.93
CA LYS A 66 -24.50 -4.65 -6.54
C LYS A 66 -23.36 -5.17 -5.65
N LYS A 67 -23.14 -6.48 -5.59
CA LYS A 67 -22.01 -7.11 -4.90
C LYS A 67 -21.07 -7.76 -5.91
N TYR A 68 -19.78 -7.56 -5.68
CA TYR A 68 -18.68 -8.10 -6.45
C TYR A 68 -18.16 -9.38 -5.82
N SER A 69 -17.84 -10.34 -6.68
CA SER A 69 -17.09 -11.55 -6.37
C SER A 69 -16.07 -11.80 -7.48
N LEU A 70 -15.00 -12.55 -7.18
CA LEU A 70 -14.07 -12.97 -8.23
C LEU A 70 -14.71 -14.07 -9.09
N THR A 71 -14.41 -14.03 -10.38
CA THR A 71 -14.61 -15.16 -11.28
C THR A 71 -13.42 -16.11 -11.22
N GLU A 72 -13.48 -17.25 -11.93
CA GLU A 72 -12.33 -18.14 -12.10
C GLU A 72 -11.13 -17.43 -12.74
N SER A 73 -11.36 -16.58 -13.75
CA SER A 73 -10.27 -15.80 -14.36
C SER A 73 -9.71 -14.75 -13.41
N GLY A 74 -10.55 -14.15 -12.56
CA GLY A 74 -10.13 -13.27 -11.46
C GLY A 74 -9.19 -13.96 -10.48
N LEU A 75 -9.56 -15.18 -10.06
CA LEU A 75 -8.75 -16.01 -9.16
C LEU A 75 -7.42 -16.41 -9.82
N GLN A 76 -7.48 -16.83 -11.08
CA GLN A 76 -6.29 -17.21 -11.82
C GLN A 76 -5.33 -16.04 -12.01
N ALA A 77 -5.85 -14.83 -12.30
CA ALA A 77 -5.02 -13.63 -12.44
C ALA A 77 -4.28 -13.29 -11.14
N ILE A 78 -4.97 -13.32 -9.99
CA ILE A 78 -4.30 -13.13 -8.69
C ILE A 78 -3.22 -14.20 -8.48
N ARG A 79 -3.55 -15.46 -8.75
CA ARG A 79 -2.64 -16.59 -8.55
C ARG A 79 -1.37 -16.40 -9.37
N GLU A 80 -1.49 -16.05 -10.64
CA GLU A 80 -0.36 -15.80 -11.53
C GLU A 80 0.50 -14.62 -11.05
N TRP A 81 -0.11 -13.58 -10.49
CA TRP A 81 0.61 -12.42 -9.99
C TRP A 81 1.37 -12.65 -8.69
N ILE A 82 0.88 -13.55 -7.83
CA ILE A 82 1.58 -13.92 -6.58
C ILE A 82 2.76 -14.86 -6.87
N LEU A 83 2.69 -15.66 -7.93
CA LEU A 83 3.72 -16.64 -8.26
C LEU A 83 4.94 -15.97 -8.90
N PRO A 84 6.16 -16.47 -8.63
CA PRO A 84 7.36 -16.03 -9.34
C PRO A 84 7.32 -16.42 -10.83
N PRO A 85 8.12 -15.76 -11.69
CA PRO A 85 9.16 -14.78 -11.36
C PRO A 85 8.61 -13.37 -11.11
N PHE A 86 9.26 -12.64 -10.20
CA PHE A 86 9.01 -11.22 -9.97
C PHE A 86 9.79 -10.37 -10.98
N GLY A 87 9.21 -9.25 -11.41
CA GLY A 87 9.87 -8.28 -12.26
C GLY A 87 10.92 -7.47 -11.49
N PRO A 88 11.87 -6.81 -12.20
CA PRO A 88 12.91 -6.00 -11.55
C PRO A 88 12.36 -4.87 -10.65
N ASN A 89 11.19 -4.33 -10.99
CA ASN A 89 10.55 -3.27 -10.20
C ASN A 89 9.94 -3.78 -8.89
N ASP A 90 9.60 -5.08 -8.81
CA ASP A 90 9.04 -5.71 -7.61
C ASP A 90 10.10 -5.86 -6.50
N ILE A 91 11.39 -5.83 -6.88
CA ILE A 91 12.55 -5.97 -5.99
C ILE A 91 13.43 -4.72 -6.13
N SER A 92 12.82 -3.54 -5.95
CA SER A 92 13.52 -2.26 -5.93
C SER A 92 13.33 -1.55 -4.60
N THR A 93 14.13 -0.51 -4.33
CA THR A 93 13.86 0.33 -3.17
C THR A 93 12.57 1.10 -3.38
N ASN A 94 11.71 1.14 -2.37
CA ASN A 94 10.50 1.96 -2.40
C ASN A 94 10.82 3.43 -2.72
N LEU A 95 9.87 4.10 -3.38
CA LEU A 95 9.91 5.54 -3.57
C LEU A 95 9.70 6.23 -2.21
N ASP A 96 10.81 6.59 -1.56
CA ASP A 96 10.81 7.38 -0.34
C ASP A 96 11.03 8.87 -0.65
N VAL A 97 9.94 9.64 -0.57
CA VAL A 97 9.97 11.09 -0.78
C VAL A 97 10.81 11.79 0.29
N LEU A 98 10.82 11.28 1.52
CA LEU A 98 11.63 11.85 2.61
C LEU A 98 13.12 11.69 2.31
N ARG A 99 13.53 10.48 1.90
CA ARG A 99 14.89 10.20 1.40
C ARG A 99 15.26 11.12 0.24
N SER A 100 14.33 11.33 -0.69
CA SER A 100 14.56 12.22 -1.84
C SER A 100 14.82 13.66 -1.40
N ARG A 101 14.11 14.16 -0.36
CA ARG A 101 14.32 15.50 0.20
C ARG A 101 15.67 15.66 0.89
N VAL A 102 16.19 14.60 1.53
CA VAL A 102 17.48 14.66 2.25
C VAL A 102 18.65 15.06 1.34
N TYR A 103 18.64 14.63 0.08
CA TYR A 103 19.66 15.04 -0.92
C TYR A 103 19.79 16.56 -1.13
N PHE A 104 18.77 17.33 -0.72
CA PHE A 104 18.70 18.77 -0.95
C PHE A 104 18.77 19.61 0.32
N LEU A 105 19.04 19.01 1.49
CA LEU A 105 19.11 19.75 2.76
C LEU A 105 20.18 20.83 2.80
N LYS A 106 21.19 20.77 1.92
CA LYS A 106 22.19 21.83 1.75
C LYS A 106 21.61 23.21 1.42
N LEU A 107 20.34 23.28 1.00
CA LEU A 107 19.63 24.53 0.74
C LEU A 107 19.05 25.18 2.00
N LEU A 108 19.02 24.45 3.13
CA LEU A 108 18.40 24.89 4.37
C LEU A 108 19.46 25.35 5.38
N THR A 109 19.03 26.25 6.26
CA THR A 109 19.81 26.67 7.43
C THR A 109 19.82 25.58 8.51
N PRO A 110 20.79 25.58 9.45
CA PRO A 110 20.82 24.57 10.51
C PRO A 110 19.53 24.46 11.35
N PRO A 111 18.85 25.57 11.74
CA PRO A 111 17.56 25.48 12.43
C PRO A 111 16.45 24.82 11.59
N GLU A 112 16.42 25.08 10.28
CA GLU A 112 15.45 24.47 9.35
C GLU A 112 15.73 22.98 9.16
N ILE A 113 17.00 22.58 9.07
CA ILE A 113 17.39 21.15 9.05
C ILE A 113 16.93 20.47 10.33
N LYS A 114 17.17 21.09 11.50
CA LYS A 114 16.71 20.54 12.78
C LYS A 114 15.18 20.35 12.79
N ALA A 115 14.43 21.37 12.36
CA ALA A 115 12.97 21.29 12.29
C ALA A 115 12.50 20.18 11.34
N PHE A 116 13.12 20.04 10.17
CA PHE A 116 12.86 18.94 9.23
C PHE A 116 13.07 17.57 9.87
N LEU A 117 14.18 17.36 10.58
CA LEU A 117 14.49 16.07 11.22
C LEU A 117 13.53 15.76 12.37
N ASP A 118 13.19 16.76 13.19
CA ASP A 118 12.25 16.60 14.30
C ASP A 118 10.84 16.26 13.81
N GLU A 119 10.34 16.97 12.79
CA GLU A 119 9.05 16.70 12.17
C GLU A 119 9.02 15.33 11.49
N SER A 120 10.10 14.96 10.79
CA SER A 120 10.24 13.65 10.15
C SER A 120 10.18 12.52 11.16
N ARG A 121 10.94 12.63 12.26
CA ARG A 121 10.94 11.64 13.34
C ARG A 121 9.55 11.51 13.98
N SER A 122 8.90 12.64 14.30
CA SER A 122 7.57 12.62 14.92
C SER A 122 6.53 11.94 14.02
N ASN A 123 6.51 12.27 12.73
CA ASN A 123 5.57 11.67 11.79
C ASN A 123 5.84 10.18 11.53
N LEU A 124 7.11 9.77 11.50
CA LEU A 124 7.48 8.35 11.38
C LEU A 124 7.13 7.55 12.63
N GLN A 125 7.27 8.12 13.83
CA GLN A 125 6.84 7.50 15.08
C GLN A 125 5.31 7.30 15.12
N ALA A 126 4.54 8.30 14.68
CA ALA A 126 3.09 8.17 14.55
C ALA A 126 2.70 7.07 13.54
N LEU A 127 3.38 7.02 12.39
CA LEU A 127 3.16 5.96 11.40
C LEU A 127 3.52 4.56 11.96
N LEU A 128 4.62 4.45 12.71
CA LEU A 128 5.02 3.19 13.33
C LEU A 128 3.93 2.69 14.28
N GLN A 129 3.38 3.58 15.10
CA GLN A 129 2.30 3.24 16.01
C GLN A 129 1.05 2.79 15.26
N ASP A 130 0.63 3.52 14.22
CA ASP A 130 -0.49 3.11 13.35
C ASP A 130 -0.27 1.69 12.76
N CYS A 131 0.93 1.41 12.25
CA CYS A 131 1.27 0.10 11.68
C CYS A 131 1.24 -1.02 12.74
N GLN A 132 1.70 -0.73 13.96
CA GLN A 132 1.66 -1.68 15.08
C GLN A 132 0.22 -1.98 15.52
N GLU A 133 -0.64 -0.97 15.60
CA GLU A 133 -2.06 -1.13 15.92
C GLU A 133 -2.78 -1.99 14.86
N ILE A 134 -2.51 -1.75 13.57
CA ILE A 134 -3.06 -2.58 12.49
C ILE A 134 -2.52 -4.02 12.55
N THR A 135 -1.23 -4.19 12.86
CA THR A 135 -0.63 -5.53 13.04
C THR A 135 -1.32 -6.30 14.16
N ALA A 136 -1.58 -5.65 15.31
CA ALA A 136 -2.29 -6.24 16.44
C ALA A 136 -3.75 -6.60 16.09
N SER A 137 -4.41 -5.81 15.24
CA SER A 137 -5.74 -6.16 14.71
C SER A 137 -5.70 -7.45 13.88
N TYR A 138 -4.70 -7.61 13.01
CA TYR A 138 -4.54 -8.85 12.24
C TYR A 138 -4.24 -10.06 13.12
N GLN A 139 -3.40 -9.91 14.13
CA GLN A 139 -3.13 -10.95 15.13
C GLN A 139 -4.41 -11.40 15.84
N THR A 140 -5.24 -10.43 16.26
CA THR A 140 -6.52 -10.70 16.93
C THR A 140 -7.49 -11.44 16.00
N SER A 141 -7.51 -11.09 14.72
CA SER A 141 -8.37 -11.74 13.72
C SER A 141 -7.87 -13.12 13.23
N GLY A 142 -6.60 -13.45 13.46
CA GLY A 142 -5.95 -14.65 12.93
C GLY A 142 -5.51 -14.56 11.45
N ASP A 143 -5.60 -13.38 10.83
CA ASP A 143 -5.17 -13.15 9.43
C ASP A 143 -3.64 -13.06 9.34
N ARG A 144 -2.99 -14.24 9.38
CA ARG A 144 -1.53 -14.37 9.45
C ARG A 144 -0.79 -13.75 8.27
N PHE A 145 -1.35 -13.82 7.06
CA PHE A 145 -0.70 -13.23 5.89
C PHE A 145 -0.75 -11.70 5.92
N SER A 146 -1.85 -11.12 6.37
CA SER A 146 -1.95 -9.66 6.50
C SER A 146 -1.09 -9.13 7.65
N GLU A 147 -0.98 -9.89 8.74
CA GLU A 147 -0.01 -9.60 9.81
C GLU A 147 1.42 -9.56 9.27
N LEU A 148 1.86 -10.61 8.55
CA LEU A 148 3.21 -10.69 7.99
C LEU A 148 3.47 -9.62 6.93
N ALA A 149 2.46 -9.27 6.12
CA ALA A 149 2.57 -8.17 5.17
C ALA A 149 2.74 -6.82 5.89
N MET A 150 1.94 -6.55 6.93
CA MET A 150 2.04 -5.31 7.71
C MET A 150 3.34 -5.22 8.51
N LEU A 151 3.89 -6.35 8.96
CA LEU A 151 5.22 -6.39 9.59
C LEU A 151 6.30 -5.82 8.67
N GLY A 152 6.18 -5.99 7.35
CA GLY A 152 7.08 -5.34 6.38
C GLY A 152 7.07 -3.81 6.51
N ALA A 153 5.88 -3.20 6.62
CA ALA A 153 5.72 -1.76 6.80
C ALA A 153 6.25 -1.28 8.17
N VAL A 154 6.08 -2.09 9.23
CA VAL A 154 6.68 -1.83 10.55
C VAL A 154 8.21 -1.77 10.42
N ARG A 155 8.84 -2.79 9.82
CA ARG A 155 10.30 -2.84 9.66
C ARG A 155 10.85 -1.71 8.80
N GLU A 156 10.16 -1.37 7.72
CA GLU A 156 10.53 -0.22 6.88
C GLU A 156 10.47 1.09 7.67
N THR A 157 9.42 1.28 8.49
CA THR A 157 9.27 2.50 9.28
C THR A 157 10.31 2.60 10.40
N GLU A 158 10.61 1.49 11.09
CA GLU A 158 11.71 1.41 12.07
C GLU A 158 13.06 1.80 11.45
N ALA A 159 13.38 1.25 10.27
CA ALA A 159 14.61 1.58 9.56
C ALA A 159 14.67 3.06 9.16
N ARG A 160 13.54 3.67 8.77
CA ARG A 160 13.48 5.10 8.44
C ARG A 160 13.67 5.99 9.67
N ILE A 161 13.16 5.59 10.84
CA ILE A 161 13.40 6.32 12.10
C ILE A 161 14.89 6.29 12.44
N ALA A 162 15.50 5.10 12.43
CA ALA A 162 16.92 4.93 12.71
C ALA A 162 17.78 5.78 11.76
N TRP A 163 17.46 5.77 10.46
CA TRP A 163 18.13 6.59 9.46
C TRP A 163 18.01 8.10 9.72
N ILE A 164 16.85 8.60 10.15
CA ILE A 164 16.70 10.03 10.52
C ILE A 164 17.55 10.39 11.75
N GLU A 165 17.66 9.49 12.71
CA GLU A 165 18.52 9.67 13.89
C GLU A 165 20.00 9.67 13.52
N GLU A 166 20.43 8.80 12.60
CA GLU A 166 21.79 8.78 12.05
C GLU A 166 22.14 10.12 11.38
N ILE A 167 21.22 10.70 10.59
CA ILE A 167 21.42 12.02 9.97
C ILE A 167 21.56 13.09 11.05
N ALA A 168 20.69 13.08 12.07
CA ALA A 168 20.75 14.06 13.15
C ALA A 168 22.09 14.02 13.89
N GLN A 169 22.61 12.81 14.16
CA GLN A 169 23.92 12.61 14.78
C GLN A 169 25.06 13.08 13.88
N ALA A 170 25.00 12.81 12.57
CA ALA A 170 26.04 13.21 11.62
C ALA A 170 26.11 14.73 11.38
N LEU A 171 25.04 15.46 11.67
CA LEU A 171 24.93 16.91 11.52
C LEU A 171 25.00 17.70 12.83
N SER A 172 25.14 17.00 13.97
CA SER A 172 25.37 17.60 15.29
C SER A 172 26.83 18.00 15.47
#